data_AF-A0A218Z1L5-F1
#
_entry.id   AF-A0A218Z1L5-F1
#
_cell.length_a   1.000
_cell.length_b   1.000
_cell.length_c   1.000
_cell.angle_alpha   90.00
_cell.angle_beta   90.00
_cell.angle_gamma   90.00
#
_symmetry.space_group_name_H-M   'P 1'
#
loop_
_entity.id
_entity.type
_entity.pdbx_description
1 polymer ?
#
loop_
_entity_poly.entity_id
_entity_poly.type
_entity_poly.pdbx_seq_one_letter_code
_entity_poly.pdbx_strand_id
1 'polypeptide(L)'
;MQLCRNRLEGFGPSSRISSPLPTSCFTDTILIPLPTWLGILLLALLLSIFSSKHHHHHPHHPQSSPSTSTFKSISTPSVHAGKSWLFILTSTLYYILILANILMVTLEIARLSRLPSGIGLLPFSYVGLLLGTLLFWSGGAQGRLRDWQAVNMVLWIGGVAVSAVKVAGLTTQKGGRREGSRYPLEDQVVDVAVIMGVYVGIAVLEVVLGFWRGRREMGEGKAESENLEVGGSV
;
A
#
# COMPACT_ATOMS: atom_id res chain seq x y z
N MET A 1 -19.69 -21.23 2.71
CA MET A 1 -19.86 -19.79 2.46
C MET A 1 -20.23 -19.61 0.99
N GLN A 2 -21.44 -19.15 0.66
CA GLN A 2 -21.86 -18.93 -0.73
C GLN A 2 -21.42 -17.51 -1.14
N LEU A 3 -20.41 -17.39 -2.01
CA LEU A 3 -19.74 -16.11 -2.31
C LEU A 3 -20.65 -15.02 -2.89
N CYS A 4 -21.83 -15.34 -3.42
CA CYS A 4 -22.72 -14.36 -4.06
C CYS A 4 -24.21 -14.71 -3.92
N ARG A 5 -24.67 -15.15 -2.74
CA ARG A 5 -26.10 -15.44 -2.52
C ARG A 5 -26.94 -14.15 -2.67
N ASN A 6 -28.08 -14.24 -3.35
CA ASN A 6 -29.05 -13.15 -3.59
C ASN A 6 -28.57 -11.96 -4.46
N ARG A 7 -27.50 -12.12 -5.25
CA ARG A 7 -27.14 -11.13 -6.29
C ARG A 7 -27.94 -11.44 -7.57
N LEU A 8 -28.54 -10.40 -8.15
CA LEU A 8 -29.39 -10.50 -9.34
C LEU A 8 -28.63 -10.77 -10.63
N GLU A 9 -27.34 -10.45 -10.61
CA GLU A 9 -26.41 -10.80 -11.67
C GLU A 9 -25.54 -11.94 -11.17
N GLY A 10 -25.45 -13.01 -11.97
CA GLY A 10 -24.55 -14.12 -11.69
C GLY A 10 -23.08 -13.70 -11.73
N PHE A 11 -22.20 -14.70 -11.80
CA PHE A 11 -20.76 -14.47 -11.95
C PHE A 11 -20.43 -14.17 -13.41
N GLY A 12 -19.84 -13.01 -13.71
CA GLY A 12 -19.42 -12.68 -15.08
C GLY A 12 -18.70 -11.33 -15.22
N PRO A 13 -17.87 -11.16 -16.26
CA PRO A 13 -17.09 -9.94 -16.49
C PRO A 13 -17.92 -8.78 -17.04
N SER A 14 -19.17 -9.01 -17.43
CA SER A 14 -20.06 -8.01 -18.01
C SER A 14 -21.44 -8.04 -17.36
N SER A 15 -21.86 -6.91 -16.79
CA SER A 15 -23.20 -6.66 -16.29
C SER A 15 -24.17 -6.37 -17.43
N ARG A 16 -25.39 -6.94 -17.39
CA ARG A 16 -26.47 -6.52 -18.32
C ARG A 16 -27.17 -5.24 -17.84
N ILE A 17 -27.07 -4.92 -16.55
CA ILE A 17 -27.73 -3.78 -15.92
C ILE A 17 -26.83 -2.54 -15.89
N SER A 18 -25.51 -2.71 -15.89
CA SER A 18 -24.53 -1.63 -15.78
C SER A 18 -23.41 -1.77 -16.82
N SER A 19 -23.71 -2.28 -18.02
CA SER A 19 -22.74 -2.36 -19.12
C SER A 19 -22.08 -1.00 -19.38
N PRO A 20 -20.74 -0.91 -19.50
CA PRO A 20 -19.76 -2.01 -19.65
C PRO A 20 -19.14 -2.53 -18.34
N LEU A 21 -19.69 -2.19 -17.18
CA LEU A 21 -19.12 -2.56 -15.88
C LEU A 21 -19.32 -4.05 -15.56
N PRO A 22 -18.40 -4.68 -14.80
CA PRO A 22 -18.52 -6.07 -14.40
C PRO A 22 -19.63 -6.30 -13.37
N THR A 23 -20.08 -7.56 -13.24
CA THR A 23 -21.10 -7.87 -12.22
C THR A 23 -20.52 -7.63 -10.82
N SER A 24 -21.34 -7.18 -9.87
CA SER A 24 -20.85 -6.88 -8.52
C SER A 24 -20.19 -8.09 -7.83
N CYS A 25 -20.62 -9.31 -8.15
CA CYS A 25 -20.01 -10.54 -7.66
C CYS A 25 -18.58 -10.74 -8.22
N PHE A 26 -18.38 -10.46 -9.50
CA PHE A 26 -17.06 -10.50 -10.13
C PHE A 26 -16.15 -9.42 -9.55
N THR A 27 -16.67 -8.20 -9.35
CA THR A 27 -15.93 -7.12 -8.68
C THR A 27 -15.47 -7.54 -7.30
N ASP A 28 -16.37 -8.06 -6.47
CA ASP A 28 -16.07 -8.42 -5.08
C ASP A 28 -15.11 -9.62 -4.93
N THR A 29 -15.07 -10.50 -5.93
CA THR A 29 -14.31 -11.77 -5.88
C THR A 29 -12.98 -11.70 -6.63
N ILE A 30 -12.94 -10.97 -7.75
CA ILE A 30 -11.79 -10.92 -8.65
C ILE A 30 -11.13 -9.55 -8.59
N LEU A 31 -11.88 -8.47 -8.80
CA LEU A 31 -11.27 -7.13 -8.91
C LEU A 31 -10.76 -6.59 -7.58
N ILE A 32 -11.54 -6.71 -6.50
CA ILE A 32 -11.11 -6.23 -5.17
C ILE A 32 -9.78 -6.83 -4.70
N PRO A 33 -9.58 -8.16 -4.76
CA PRO A 33 -8.33 -8.73 -4.28
C PRO A 33 -7.17 -8.61 -5.28
N LEU A 34 -7.42 -8.23 -6.54
CA LEU A 34 -6.42 -8.19 -7.61
C LEU A 34 -5.19 -7.32 -7.29
N PRO A 35 -5.32 -6.09 -6.77
CA PRO A 35 -4.15 -5.29 -6.34
C PRO A 35 -3.28 -6.02 -5.33
N THR A 36 -3.90 -6.69 -4.36
CA THR A 36 -3.20 -7.46 -3.32
C THR A 36 -2.48 -8.66 -3.93
N TRP A 37 -3.12 -9.40 -4.83
CA TRP A 37 -2.49 -10.52 -5.53
C TRP A 37 -1.28 -10.07 -6.36
N LEU A 38 -1.42 -8.97 -7.11
CA LEU A 38 -0.32 -8.39 -7.87
C LEU A 38 0.82 -7.92 -6.95
N GLY A 39 0.50 -7.30 -5.82
CA GLY A 39 1.48 -6.87 -4.83
C GLY A 39 2.25 -8.05 -4.23
N ILE A 40 1.57 -9.14 -3.86
CA ILE A 40 2.20 -10.35 -3.34
C ILE A 40 3.10 -10.99 -4.40
N LEU A 41 2.62 -11.11 -5.64
CA LEU A 41 3.37 -11.70 -6.75
C LEU A 41 4.63 -10.87 -7.06
N LEU A 42 4.49 -9.55 -7.11
CA LEU A 42 5.63 -8.64 -7.33
C LEU A 42 6.64 -8.75 -6.18
N LEU A 43 6.18 -8.79 -4.93
CA LEU A 43 7.05 -8.97 -3.78
C LEU A 43 7.79 -10.32 -3.84
N ALA A 44 7.10 -11.40 -4.18
CA ALA A 44 7.71 -12.72 -4.34
C ALA A 44 8.78 -12.72 -5.44
N LEU A 45 8.51 -12.09 -6.60
CA LEU A 45 9.48 -11.93 -7.68
C LEU A 45 10.73 -11.16 -7.23
N LEU A 46 10.55 -10.04 -6.52
CA LEU A 46 11.66 -9.25 -5.97
C LEU A 46 12.53 -10.08 -5.01
N LEU A 47 11.89 -10.88 -4.14
CA LEU A 47 12.59 -11.78 -3.22
C LEU A 47 13.33 -12.91 -3.95
N SER A 48 12.74 -13.50 -5.00
CA SER A 48 13.37 -14.55 -5.81
C SER A 48 14.61 -14.04 -6.56
N ILE A 49 14.52 -12.87 -7.20
CA ILE A 49 15.64 -12.24 -7.90
C ILE A 49 16.79 -11.94 -6.92
N PHE A 50 16.46 -11.45 -5.74
CA PHE A 50 17.46 -11.15 -4.72
C PHE A 50 18.14 -12.43 -4.18
N SER A 51 17.35 -13.46 -3.90
CA SER A 51 17.85 -14.74 -3.35
C SER A 51 18.76 -15.47 -4.35
N SER A 52 18.46 -15.37 -5.65
CA SER A 52 19.27 -15.96 -6.71
C SER A 52 20.66 -15.31 -6.82
N LYS A 53 20.78 -13.99 -6.62
CA LYS A 53 22.07 -13.29 -6.63
C LYS A 53 22.97 -13.66 -5.45
N HIS A 54 22.38 -13.98 -4.30
CA HIS A 54 23.14 -14.29 -3.09
C HIS A 54 23.74 -15.71 -3.10
N HIS A 55 23.28 -16.61 -3.98
CA HIS A 55 23.77 -17.99 -4.08
C HIS A 55 25.02 -18.15 -4.98
N HIS A 56 25.44 -17.14 -5.74
CA HIS A 56 26.61 -17.22 -6.63
C HIS A 56 27.92 -16.68 -6.05
N HIS A 57 27.98 -16.36 -4.75
CA HIS A 57 29.22 -16.00 -4.07
C HIS A 57 29.51 -16.90 -2.87
N HIS A 58 30.06 -18.07 -3.18
CA HIS A 58 31.10 -18.69 -2.35
C HIS A 58 32.27 -19.07 -3.27
N PRO A 59 33.48 -18.59 -2.95
CA PRO A 59 34.43 -19.49 -2.32
C PRO A 59 35.21 -18.88 -1.13
N HIS A 60 35.41 -19.73 -0.10
CA HIS A 60 36.58 -19.87 0.80
C HIS A 60 37.41 -18.62 1.19
N HIS A 61 37.28 -18.08 2.42
CA HIS A 61 38.11 -18.34 3.66
C HIS A 61 39.21 -17.26 3.89
N PRO A 62 39.80 -17.12 5.10
CA PRO A 62 39.31 -16.57 6.38
C PRO A 62 40.04 -15.26 6.82
N GLN A 63 39.60 -14.73 7.97
CA GLN A 63 40.44 -14.08 9.00
C GLN A 63 40.62 -12.56 8.94
N SER A 64 39.86 -11.85 9.78
CA SER A 64 40.32 -10.62 10.43
C SER A 64 39.64 -10.49 11.80
N SER A 65 40.49 -10.47 12.82
CA SER A 65 40.20 -10.48 14.25
C SER A 65 39.27 -9.34 14.73
N PRO A 66 38.59 -9.52 15.88
CA PRO A 66 37.74 -8.51 16.48
C PRO A 66 38.61 -7.47 17.20
N SER A 67 38.41 -6.19 16.90
CA SER A 67 38.89 -5.11 17.77
C SER A 67 37.75 -4.14 18.01
N THR A 68 37.35 -4.18 19.26
CA THR A 68 36.38 -3.40 19.98
C THR A 68 36.62 -1.90 19.92
N SER A 69 35.51 -1.19 20.13
CA SER A 69 35.38 0.18 20.65
C SER A 69 35.81 1.32 19.73
N THR A 70 34.98 1.60 18.72
CA THR A 70 34.81 2.98 18.25
C THR A 70 33.76 3.65 19.14
N PHE A 71 34.27 4.54 19.98
CA PHE A 71 33.54 5.45 20.85
C PHE A 71 32.34 6.06 20.08
N LYS A 72 31.13 5.77 20.55
CA LYS A 72 29.88 6.33 20.02
C LYS A 72 29.88 7.82 20.34
N SER A 73 30.45 8.60 19.43
CA SER A 73 30.47 10.06 19.47
C SER A 73 29.07 10.56 19.75
N ILE A 74 28.99 11.30 20.86
CA ILE A 74 27.81 11.99 21.33
C ILE A 74 27.32 12.87 20.19
N SER A 75 26.16 12.48 19.67
CA SER A 75 25.33 13.21 18.73
C SER A 75 25.27 14.69 19.10
N THR A 76 25.97 15.53 18.33
CA THR A 76 25.76 16.97 18.31
C THR A 76 24.35 17.24 17.74
N PRO A 77 23.43 17.82 18.51
CA PRO A 77 22.10 18.13 18.04
C PRO A 77 22.15 19.55 17.45
N SER A 78 22.46 19.73 16.18
CA SER A 78 22.22 21.04 15.58
C SER A 78 22.04 21.03 14.05
N VAL A 79 21.10 21.89 13.63
CA VAL A 79 20.87 22.45 12.29
C VAL A 79 19.84 21.77 11.36
N HIS A 80 19.45 20.50 11.52
CA HIS A 80 18.43 19.86 10.65
C HIS A 80 17.03 19.62 11.27
N ALA A 81 16.74 20.26 12.41
CA ALA A 81 15.52 20.02 13.19
C ALA A 81 14.20 20.25 12.40
N GLY A 82 14.15 21.26 11.52
CA GLY A 82 12.93 21.59 10.75
C GLY A 82 12.55 20.57 9.67
N LYS A 83 13.55 19.97 8.99
CA LYS A 83 13.32 18.96 7.93
C LYS A 83 12.99 17.57 8.50
N SER A 84 13.44 17.28 9.72
CA SER A 84 13.06 16.06 10.43
C SER A 84 11.59 16.11 10.86
N TRP A 85 11.12 17.25 11.35
CA TRP A 85 9.73 17.39 11.81
C TRP A 85 8.71 17.20 10.68
N LEU A 86 8.93 17.80 9.50
CA LEU A 86 8.06 17.59 8.35
C LEU A 86 8.00 16.11 7.95
N PHE A 87 9.14 15.42 7.92
CA PHE A 87 9.17 13.99 7.62
C PHE A 87 8.39 13.16 8.66
N ILE A 88 8.56 13.47 9.95
CA ILE A 88 7.80 12.82 11.02
C ILE A 88 6.31 13.08 10.86
N LEU A 89 5.89 14.34 10.64
CA LEU A 89 4.49 14.70 10.45
C LEU A 89 3.87 14.00 9.24
N THR A 90 4.56 14.01 8.09
CA THR A 90 4.10 13.34 6.86
C THR A 90 4.00 11.82 7.05
N SER A 91 4.95 11.21 7.77
CA SER A 91 4.91 9.79 8.13
C SER A 91 3.77 9.47 9.10
N THR A 92 3.55 10.30 10.12
CA THR A 92 2.41 10.16 11.04
C THR A 92 1.08 10.25 10.30
N LEU A 93 0.93 11.24 9.41
CA LEU A 93 -0.26 11.40 8.58
C LEU A 93 -0.50 10.17 7.70
N TYR A 94 0.57 9.61 7.11
CA TYR A 94 0.50 8.39 6.31
C TYR A 94 -0.09 7.20 7.10
N TYR A 95 0.40 6.94 8.31
CA TYR A 95 -0.14 5.87 9.16
C TYR A 95 -1.57 6.14 9.63
N ILE A 96 -1.91 7.40 9.93
CA ILE A 96 -3.29 7.79 10.28
C ILE A 96 -4.23 7.50 9.11
N LEU A 97 -3.85 7.83 7.88
CA LEU A 97 -4.67 7.54 6.70
C LEU A 97 -4.85 6.03 6.48
N ILE A 98 -3.80 5.22 6.68
CA ILE A 98 -3.92 3.77 6.62
C ILE A 98 -4.90 3.25 7.68
N LEU A 99 -4.77 3.71 8.93
CA LEU A 99 -5.67 3.31 10.01
C LEU A 99 -7.12 3.73 9.71
N ALA A 100 -7.32 4.95 9.22
CA ALA A 100 -8.62 5.43 8.78
C ALA A 100 -9.19 4.55 7.65
N ASN A 101 -8.35 4.12 6.70
CA ASN A 101 -8.78 3.21 5.62
C ASN A 101 -9.22 1.85 6.17
N ILE A 102 -8.46 1.26 7.10
CA ILE A 102 -8.84 0.02 7.79
C ILE A 102 -10.19 0.17 8.48
N LEU A 103 -10.41 1.28 9.21
CA LEU A 103 -11.67 1.55 9.88
C LEU A 103 -12.83 1.72 8.88
N MET A 104 -12.61 2.44 7.78
CA MET A 104 -13.62 2.63 6.73
C MET A 104 -14.00 1.31 6.04
N VAL A 105 -13.02 0.48 5.68
CA VAL A 105 -13.27 -0.88 5.14
C VAL A 105 -14.04 -1.73 6.16
N THR A 106 -13.72 -1.60 7.44
CA THR A 106 -14.44 -2.31 8.53
C THR A 106 -15.90 -1.86 8.60
N LEU A 107 -16.15 -0.55 8.50
CA LEU A 107 -17.50 0.00 8.46
C LEU A 107 -18.27 -0.49 7.23
N GLU A 108 -17.64 -0.54 6.05
CA GLU A 108 -18.25 -1.08 4.83
C GLU A 108 -18.65 -2.55 5.04
N ILE A 109 -17.76 -3.39 5.57
CA ILE A 109 -18.04 -4.81 5.85
C ILE A 109 -19.15 -4.97 6.89
N ALA A 110 -19.11 -4.18 7.98
CA ALA A 110 -20.12 -4.22 9.03
C ALA A 110 -21.50 -3.76 8.55
N ARG A 111 -21.55 -2.81 7.60
CA ARG A 111 -22.80 -2.36 6.96
C ARG A 111 -23.32 -3.40 5.96
N LEU A 112 -22.42 -4.00 5.16
CA LEU A 112 -22.76 -5.05 4.21
C LEU A 112 -23.21 -6.35 4.89
N SER A 113 -22.67 -6.70 6.06
CA SER A 113 -23.05 -7.90 6.81
C SER A 113 -24.48 -7.84 7.37
N ARG A 114 -25.04 -6.63 7.51
CA ARG A 114 -26.45 -6.42 7.89
C ARG A 114 -27.41 -6.58 6.71
N LEU A 115 -26.90 -6.65 5.48
CA LEU A 115 -27.67 -6.98 4.29
C LEU A 115 -27.52 -8.49 4.02
N PRO A 116 -28.56 -9.19 3.52
CA PRO A 116 -28.48 -10.62 3.16
C PRO A 116 -27.66 -10.87 1.87
N SER A 117 -26.74 -9.97 1.55
CA SER A 117 -25.85 -10.02 0.39
C SER A 117 -24.51 -10.62 0.82
N GLY A 118 -23.97 -11.56 0.04
CA GLY A 118 -22.69 -12.17 0.34
C GLY A 118 -21.56 -11.13 0.48
N ILE A 119 -20.81 -11.24 1.57
CA ILE A 119 -19.53 -10.56 1.77
C ILE A 119 -18.53 -11.37 0.95
N GLY A 120 -18.16 -10.90 -0.25
CA GLY A 120 -17.20 -11.59 -1.13
C GLY A 120 -15.77 -11.61 -0.55
N LEU A 121 -14.75 -11.40 -1.39
CA LEU A 121 -13.36 -11.26 -0.93
C LEU A 121 -13.02 -9.85 -0.39
N LEU A 122 -14.03 -9.09 0.03
CA LEU A 122 -13.85 -7.75 0.60
C LEU A 122 -12.86 -7.72 1.81
N PRO A 123 -12.87 -8.70 2.73
CA PRO A 123 -11.88 -8.77 3.81
C PRO A 123 -10.44 -8.98 3.34
N PHE A 124 -10.22 -9.43 2.10
CA PHE A 124 -8.86 -9.61 1.57
C PHE A 124 -8.14 -8.28 1.35
N SER A 125 -8.86 -7.16 1.29
CA SER A 125 -8.28 -5.82 1.25
C SER A 125 -7.40 -5.52 2.46
N TYR A 126 -7.72 -6.08 3.64
CA TYR A 126 -6.87 -5.96 4.84
C TYR A 126 -5.48 -6.53 4.62
N VAL A 127 -5.35 -7.62 3.86
CA VAL A 127 -4.04 -8.22 3.56
C VAL A 127 -3.18 -7.22 2.77
N GLY A 128 -3.76 -6.53 1.78
CA GLY A 128 -3.06 -5.50 1.02
C GLY A 128 -2.67 -4.30 1.87
N LEU A 129 -3.58 -3.81 2.73
CA LEU A 129 -3.31 -2.70 3.66
C LEU A 129 -2.18 -3.05 4.64
N LEU A 130 -2.25 -4.22 5.27
CA LEU A 130 -1.23 -4.70 6.20
C LEU A 130 0.11 -4.89 5.48
N LEU A 131 0.10 -5.48 4.29
CA LEU A 131 1.31 -5.66 3.49
C LEU A 131 1.97 -4.30 3.20
N GLY A 132 1.22 -3.33 2.67
CA GLY A 132 1.75 -2.00 2.38
C GLY A 132 2.29 -1.27 3.61
N THR A 133 1.62 -1.44 4.75
CA THR A 133 2.05 -0.90 6.05
C THR A 133 3.36 -1.52 6.52
N LEU A 134 3.47 -2.85 6.45
CA LEU A 134 4.66 -3.60 6.86
C LEU A 134 5.86 -3.29 5.96
N LEU A 135 5.65 -3.16 4.65
CA LEU A 135 6.68 -2.75 3.70
C LEU A 135 7.18 -1.33 3.99
N PHE A 136 6.26 -0.40 4.25
CA PHE A 136 6.64 0.98 4.60
C PHE A 136 7.36 1.06 5.95
N TRP A 137 6.83 0.39 6.99
CA TRP A 137 7.40 0.38 8.34
C TRP A 137 8.79 -0.26 8.38
N SER A 138 8.98 -1.37 7.67
CA SER A 138 10.27 -2.04 7.55
C SER A 138 11.26 -1.30 6.62
N GLY A 139 10.80 -0.27 5.91
CA GLY A 139 11.56 0.40 4.85
C GLY A 139 12.00 -0.56 3.74
N GLY A 140 11.16 -1.53 3.39
CA GLY A 140 11.50 -2.64 2.48
C GLY A 140 12.40 -3.70 3.12
N ALA A 141 12.37 -3.83 4.44
CA ALA A 141 13.26 -4.64 5.29
C ALA A 141 14.75 -4.22 5.21
N GLN A 142 15.03 -2.99 5.65
CA GLN A 142 16.39 -2.50 5.94
C GLN A 142 17.25 -2.25 4.69
N GLY A 143 16.63 -1.74 3.61
CA GLY A 143 17.30 -1.37 2.35
C GLY A 143 17.57 -2.55 1.40
N ARG A 144 17.19 -3.77 1.79
CA ARG A 144 17.46 -4.99 1.01
C ARG A 144 16.63 -5.10 -0.26
N LEU A 145 15.40 -4.59 -0.24
CA LEU A 145 14.48 -4.60 -1.38
C LEU A 145 14.44 -3.23 -2.05
N ARG A 146 15.35 -2.92 -2.98
CA ARG A 146 15.45 -1.58 -3.59
C ARG A 146 14.13 -1.03 -4.15
N ASP A 147 13.30 -1.91 -4.72
CA ASP A 147 12.07 -1.53 -5.44
C ASP A 147 10.78 -1.80 -4.63
N TRP A 148 10.88 -1.88 -3.29
CA TRP A 148 9.72 -2.12 -2.41
C TRP A 148 8.61 -1.07 -2.56
N GLN A 149 8.96 0.18 -2.91
CA GLN A 149 7.99 1.25 -3.18
C GLN A 149 7.09 0.93 -4.36
N ALA A 150 7.58 0.21 -5.38
CA ALA A 150 6.76 -0.19 -6.52
C ALA A 150 5.62 -1.11 -6.09
N VAL A 151 5.88 -2.02 -5.15
CA VAL A 151 4.85 -2.90 -4.55
C VAL A 151 3.78 -2.06 -3.86
N ASN A 152 4.18 -1.10 -3.03
CA ASN A 152 3.25 -0.19 -2.37
C ASN A 152 2.42 0.63 -3.36
N MET A 153 3.05 1.16 -4.41
CA MET A 153 2.33 1.91 -5.44
C MET A 153 1.29 1.06 -6.17
N VAL A 154 1.58 -0.21 -6.45
CA VAL A 154 0.59 -1.14 -7.03
C VAL A 154 -0.60 -1.33 -6.08
N LEU A 155 -0.35 -1.48 -4.78
CA LEU A 155 -1.41 -1.61 -3.77
C LEU A 155 -2.28 -0.36 -3.69
N TRP A 156 -1.66 0.83 -3.64
CA TRP A 156 -2.38 2.10 -3.49
C TRP A 156 -3.14 2.48 -4.76
N ILE A 157 -2.48 2.47 -5.92
CA ILE A 157 -3.13 2.79 -7.21
C ILE A 157 -4.20 1.74 -7.54
N GLY A 158 -3.92 0.46 -7.30
CA GLY A 158 -4.91 -0.60 -7.49
C GLY A 158 -6.12 -0.42 -6.58
N GLY A 159 -5.91 -0.01 -5.32
CA GLY A 159 -6.98 0.36 -4.40
C GLY A 159 -7.84 1.51 -4.91
N VAL A 160 -7.24 2.57 -5.47
CA VAL A 160 -7.96 3.66 -6.13
C VAL A 160 -8.79 3.15 -7.30
N ALA A 161 -8.19 2.37 -8.21
CA ALA A 161 -8.85 1.88 -9.42
C ALA A 161 -10.06 1.01 -9.10
N VAL A 162 -9.93 0.06 -8.17
CA VAL A 162 -11.04 -0.79 -7.72
C VAL A 162 -12.14 0.03 -7.06
N SER A 163 -11.77 1.00 -6.21
CA SER A 163 -12.74 1.85 -5.53
C SER A 163 -13.51 2.73 -6.53
N ALA A 164 -12.83 3.23 -7.57
CA ALA A 164 -13.46 3.97 -8.65
C ALA A 164 -14.46 3.11 -9.44
N VAL A 165 -14.10 1.86 -9.77
CA VAL A 165 -15.02 0.91 -10.42
C VAL A 165 -16.24 0.63 -9.55
N LYS A 166 -16.05 0.47 -8.23
CA LYS A 166 -17.17 0.32 -7.29
C LYS A 166 -18.08 1.55 -7.27
N VAL A 167 -17.51 2.75 -7.16
CA VAL A 167 -18.29 4.01 -7.18
C VAL A 167 -19.09 4.10 -8.48
N ALA A 168 -18.45 3.88 -9.63
CA ALA A 168 -19.12 3.89 -10.92
C ALA A 168 -20.28 2.88 -10.96
N GLY A 169 -20.04 1.63 -10.54
CA GLY A 169 -21.07 0.58 -10.52
C GLY A 169 -22.22 0.83 -9.54
N LEU A 170 -21.98 1.55 -8.45
CA LEU A 170 -23.03 1.96 -7.51
C LEU A 170 -23.84 3.14 -8.05
N THR A 171 -23.19 4.11 -8.70
CA THR A 171 -23.87 5.27 -9.30
C THR A 171 -24.77 4.88 -10.46
N THR A 172 -24.42 3.87 -11.26
CA THR A 172 -25.29 3.34 -12.32
C THR A 172 -26.53 2.63 -11.78
N GLN A 173 -26.55 2.24 -10.50
CA GLN A 173 -27.66 1.55 -9.85
C GLN A 173 -28.58 2.48 -9.05
N LYS A 174 -28.29 3.80 -8.99
CA LYS A 174 -29.03 4.80 -8.18
C LYS A 174 -30.53 4.90 -8.52
N GLY A 175 -30.98 4.43 -9.69
CA GLY A 175 -32.34 4.66 -10.19
C GLY A 175 -33.35 3.51 -10.10
N GLY A 176 -33.07 2.37 -9.45
CA GLY A 176 -34.01 1.25 -9.62
C GLY A 176 -34.10 0.12 -8.60
N ARG A 177 -33.41 0.10 -7.45
CA ARG A 177 -33.39 -1.16 -6.69
C ARG A 177 -33.24 -1.18 -5.16
N ARG A 178 -33.06 -0.05 -4.48
CA ARG A 178 -32.93 -0.03 -3.00
C ARG A 178 -33.54 1.21 -2.33
N GLU A 179 -34.59 1.78 -2.92
CA GLU A 179 -35.39 2.78 -2.21
C GLU A 179 -36.11 2.09 -1.03
N GLY A 180 -35.77 2.46 0.21
CA GLY A 180 -36.40 1.94 1.42
C GLY A 180 -35.59 0.90 2.23
N SER A 181 -34.36 0.56 1.85
CA SER A 181 -33.50 -0.31 2.69
C SER A 181 -32.80 0.49 3.81
N ARG A 182 -32.44 -0.18 4.92
CA ARG A 182 -31.74 0.42 6.07
C ARG A 182 -30.33 0.96 5.76
N TYR A 183 -29.87 0.80 4.53
CA TYR A 183 -28.61 1.32 4.01
C TYR A 183 -28.81 1.83 2.57
N PRO A 184 -29.12 3.11 2.37
CA PRO A 184 -29.37 3.66 1.05
C PRO A 184 -28.10 3.61 0.19
N LEU A 185 -28.28 3.41 -1.11
CA LEU A 185 -27.16 3.32 -2.07
C LEU A 185 -26.31 4.59 -2.09
N GLU A 186 -26.90 5.74 -1.76
CA GLU A 186 -26.20 7.01 -1.66
C GLU A 186 -25.13 7.01 -0.57
N ASP A 187 -25.47 6.55 0.64
CA ASP A 187 -24.50 6.43 1.74
C ASP A 187 -23.37 5.46 1.36
N GLN A 188 -23.70 4.38 0.65
CA GLN A 188 -22.70 3.43 0.17
C GLN A 188 -21.73 4.04 -0.85
N VAL A 189 -22.22 4.86 -1.78
CA VAL A 189 -21.37 5.57 -2.73
C VAL A 189 -20.41 6.50 -2.01
N VAL A 190 -20.91 7.23 -1.00
CA VAL A 190 -20.09 8.18 -0.21
C VAL A 190 -19.01 7.43 0.56
N ASP A 191 -19.33 6.34 1.26
CA ASP A 191 -18.35 5.53 1.99
C ASP A 191 -17.20 5.05 1.09
N VAL A 192 -17.54 4.49 -0.09
CA VAL A 192 -16.53 3.99 -1.03
C VAL A 192 -15.73 5.14 -1.67
N ALA A 193 -16.37 6.29 -1.94
CA ALA A 193 -15.69 7.47 -2.44
C ALA A 193 -14.68 8.04 -1.42
N VAL A 194 -15.02 8.00 -0.13
CA VAL A 194 -14.09 8.36 0.96
C VAL A 194 -12.91 7.38 1.00
N ILE A 195 -13.14 6.07 0.92
CA ILE A 195 -12.08 5.05 0.83
C ILE A 195 -11.15 5.34 -0.36
N MET A 196 -11.71 5.64 -1.53
CA MET A 196 -10.95 6.03 -2.73
C MET A 196 -10.06 7.26 -2.47
N GLY A 197 -10.62 8.31 -1.87
CA GLY A 197 -9.88 9.53 -1.53
C GLY A 197 -8.74 9.28 -0.55
N VAL A 198 -8.96 8.40 0.43
CA VAL A 198 -7.92 7.98 1.38
C VAL A 198 -6.80 7.22 0.66
N TYR A 199 -7.11 6.31 -0.27
CA TYR A 199 -6.09 5.64 -1.09
C TYR A 199 -5.28 6.63 -1.94
N VAL A 200 -5.92 7.63 -2.55
CA VAL A 200 -5.22 8.70 -3.30
C VAL A 200 -4.28 9.47 -2.36
N GLY A 201 -4.74 9.85 -1.18
CA GLY A 201 -3.93 10.54 -0.18
C GLY A 201 -2.70 9.73 0.23
N ILE A 202 -2.87 8.42 0.50
CA ILE A 202 -1.77 7.51 0.82
C ILE A 202 -0.78 7.43 -0.35
N ALA A 203 -1.25 7.26 -1.59
CA ALA A 203 -0.38 7.19 -2.76
C ALA A 203 0.45 8.45 -2.97
N VAL A 204 -0.15 9.64 -2.79
CA VAL A 204 0.56 10.92 -2.89
C VAL A 204 1.62 11.03 -1.79
N LEU A 205 1.28 10.69 -0.55
CA LEU A 205 2.23 10.71 0.55
C LEU A 205 3.38 9.73 0.34
N GLU A 206 3.11 8.54 -0.20
CA GLU A 206 4.15 7.55 -0.55
C GLU A 206 5.17 8.14 -1.54
N VAL A 207 4.69 8.83 -2.59
CA VAL A 207 5.56 9.50 -3.58
C VAL A 207 6.37 10.62 -2.92
N VAL A 208 5.75 11.45 -2.08
CA VAL A 208 6.44 12.55 -1.39
C VAL A 208 7.53 12.01 -0.44
N LEU A 209 7.19 10.99 0.35
CA LEU A 209 8.12 10.34 1.29
C LEU A 209 9.25 9.62 0.56
N GLY A 210 8.95 8.96 -0.57
CA GLY A 210 9.94 8.32 -1.42
C GLY A 210 10.92 9.33 -2.03
N PHE A 211 10.40 10.44 -2.57
CA PHE A 211 11.22 11.52 -3.11
C PHE A 211 12.12 12.16 -2.05
N TRP A 212 11.60 12.38 -0.83
CA TRP A 212 12.40 12.91 0.28
C TRP A 212 13.48 11.93 0.73
N ARG A 213 13.22 10.62 0.71
CA ARG A 213 14.22 9.59 1.04
C ARG A 213 15.36 9.58 0.02
N GLY A 214 15.04 9.56 -1.27
CA GLY A 214 16.06 9.58 -2.34
C GLY A 214 16.94 10.84 -2.29
N ARG A 215 16.37 12.00 -1.94
CA ARG A 215 17.16 13.24 -1.74
C ARG A 215 18.14 13.15 -0.57
N ARG A 216 17.83 12.41 0.50
CA ARG A 216 18.75 12.25 1.65
C ARG A 216 19.94 11.36 1.27
N GLU A 217 19.67 10.24 0.60
CA GLU A 217 20.71 9.30 0.16
C GLU A 217 21.74 9.97 -0.78
N MET A 218 21.28 10.82 -1.70
CA MET A 218 22.19 11.59 -2.57
C MET A 218 23.02 12.65 -1.83
N GLY A 219 22.47 13.22 -0.75
CA GLY A 219 23.17 14.23 0.05
C GLY A 219 24.30 13.65 0.90
N GLU A 220 24.09 12.45 1.46
CA GLU A 220 25.08 11.74 2.27
C GLU A 220 26.27 11.25 1.42
N GLY A 221 26.01 10.70 0.23
CA GLY A 221 27.08 10.23 -0.66
C GLY A 221 28.02 11.34 -1.13
N LYS A 222 27.52 12.57 -1.34
CA LYS A 222 28.36 13.71 -1.70
C LYS A 222 29.29 14.14 -0.56
N ALA A 223 28.77 14.18 0.68
CA ALA A 223 29.56 14.54 1.85
C ALA A 223 30.68 13.52 2.14
N GLU A 224 30.43 12.24 1.87
CA GLU A 224 31.47 11.19 2.01
C GLU A 224 32.58 11.35 0.98
N SER A 225 32.25 11.67 -0.29
CA SER A 225 33.26 11.91 -1.34
C SER A 225 34.15 13.13 -1.06
N GLU A 226 33.59 14.23 -0.56
CA GLU A 226 34.37 15.44 -0.24
C GLU A 226 35.31 15.20 0.95
N ASN A 227 34.91 14.39 1.95
CA ASN A 227 35.79 14.04 3.08
C ASN A 227 36.95 13.12 2.69
N LEU A 228 36.75 12.23 1.70
CA LEU A 228 37.80 11.35 1.18
C LEU A 228 38.87 12.13 0.39
N GLU A 229 38.50 13.16 -0.38
CA GLU A 229 39.46 14.00 -1.09
C GLU A 229 40.33 14.84 -0.14
N VAL A 230 39.75 15.36 0.95
CA VAL A 230 40.50 16.17 1.93
C VAL A 230 41.44 15.31 2.80
N GLY A 231 41.05 14.07 3.12
CA GLY A 231 41.85 13.16 3.93
C GLY A 231 43.06 12.52 3.23
N GLY A 232 43.10 12.55 1.89
CA GLY A 232 44.19 11.97 1.09
C GLY A 232 45.37 12.92 0.80
N SER A 233 45.33 14.16 1.31
CA SER A 233 46.33 15.20 1.02
C SER A 233 47.33 15.44 2.17
N VAL A 234 47.56 14.45 3.04
CA VAL A 234 48.52 14.52 4.17
C VAL A 234 49.65 13.52 3.99
#